data_AF-A0A7S2ER28-F1
#
_entry.id   AF-A0A7S2ER28-F1
#
_cell.length_a   1.000
_cell.length_b   1.000
_cell.length_c   1.000
_cell.angle_alpha   90.00
_cell.angle_beta   90.00
_cell.angle_gamma   90.00
#
_symmetry.space_group_name_H-M   'P 1'
#
loop_
_entity.id
_entity.type
_entity.pdbx_description
1 polymer ?
#
loop_
_entity_poly.entity_id
_entity_poly.type
_entity_poly.pdbx_seq_one_letter_code
_entity_poly.pdbx_strand_id
1 'polypeptide(L)'
;MSSKYGAVPSASAVVTGDIIVEVEAPATLSAGYKFDAIYDGQTFSVTVPPAGVTKGQRIAVPFRPLILTAEATPINSGNNMSLLGQWKDGLCGCCKFGCCHAHLCCAWCCPVALMGQVLTRMKMSWLGNAAKETAYRTTFRKTLYVIIIYFILGLIFGPPAPDWVLVDGEYVNVSPRIPLWQFIVNQSLNLAFGLYVLIVLTKLRAAVRERYSIHGSCCGDCCCSLWCTCLTVAQLARQTADYDVQGAKCCTGTGLEPLPPVLTV
;
A
#
# COMPACT_ATOMS: atom_id res chain seq x y z
N MET A 1 -10.81 -17.95 31.33
CA MET A 1 -11.53 -16.74 30.88
C MET A 1 -10.52 -15.59 30.90
N SER A 2 -10.04 -15.14 29.73
CA SER A 2 -9.10 -14.01 29.65
C SER A 2 -9.92 -12.72 29.64
N SER A 3 -9.94 -12.01 30.78
CA SER A 3 -10.57 -10.70 30.89
C SER A 3 -9.68 -9.67 30.18
N LYS A 4 -10.27 -8.85 29.31
CA LYS A 4 -9.56 -7.88 28.47
C LYS A 4 -9.68 -6.49 29.09
N TYR A 5 -8.55 -5.82 29.33
CA TYR A 5 -8.50 -4.52 30.02
C TYR A 5 -8.02 -3.42 29.06
N GLY A 6 -8.65 -2.25 29.11
CA GLY A 6 -8.34 -1.12 28.24
C GLY A 6 -7.18 -0.28 28.76
N ALA A 7 -6.36 0.24 27.85
CA ALA A 7 -5.27 1.16 28.14
C ALA A 7 -5.59 2.59 27.64
N VAL A 8 -5.05 3.60 28.32
CA VAL A 8 -5.31 5.04 28.06
C VAL A 8 -3.97 5.75 27.80
N PRO A 9 -3.90 6.79 26.93
CA PRO A 9 -2.66 7.50 26.67
C PRO A 9 -2.14 8.23 27.93
N SER A 10 -0.85 8.10 28.24
CA SER A 10 -0.20 8.86 29.32
C SER A 10 0.55 10.07 28.76
N ALA A 11 0.40 11.22 29.41
CA ALA A 11 1.06 12.46 29.02
C ALA A 11 2.46 12.54 29.64
N SER A 12 3.47 11.87 29.07
CA SER A 12 4.90 12.26 29.22
C SER A 12 5.87 11.40 28.40
N ALA A 13 6.81 12.11 27.75
CA ALA A 13 8.13 11.73 27.24
C ALA A 13 8.26 10.48 26.34
N VAL A 14 8.45 10.75 25.04
CA VAL A 14 8.95 9.80 24.04
C VAL A 14 10.45 9.56 24.30
N VAL A 15 10.80 8.42 24.85
CA VAL A 15 12.17 7.90 24.82
C VAL A 15 12.14 6.65 23.94
N THR A 16 12.83 6.71 22.80
CA THR A 16 13.12 5.58 21.91
C THR A 16 11.89 4.80 21.37
N GLY A 17 11.09 5.40 20.48
CA GLY A 17 10.15 4.65 19.60
C GLY A 17 9.00 3.89 20.27
N ASP A 18 8.95 3.88 21.59
CA ASP A 18 7.96 3.20 22.41
C ASP A 18 6.90 4.21 22.86
N ILE A 19 5.62 3.90 22.62
CA ILE A 19 4.49 4.70 23.12
C ILE A 19 4.27 4.31 24.57
N ILE A 20 4.36 5.24 25.51
CA ILE A 20 4.01 4.93 26.90
C ILE A 20 2.50 4.95 27.06
N VAL A 21 1.92 3.79 27.35
CA VAL A 21 0.47 3.64 27.62
C VAL A 21 0.25 3.31 29.09
N GLU A 22 -0.79 3.90 29.69
CA GLU A 22 -1.21 3.57 31.04
C GLU A 22 -2.18 2.39 31.00
N VAL A 23 -1.81 1.33 31.70
CA VAL A 23 -2.63 0.13 31.85
C VAL A 23 -3.05 -0.01 33.31
N GLU A 24 -4.34 -0.25 33.55
CA GLU A 24 -4.87 -0.51 34.89
C GLU A 24 -4.69 -1.98 35.27
N ALA A 25 -4.07 -2.24 36.43
CA ALA A 25 -3.81 -3.59 36.89
C ALA A 25 -5.11 -4.32 37.28
N PRO A 26 -5.37 -5.52 36.74
CA PRO A 26 -6.65 -6.21 36.90
C PRO A 26 -6.85 -6.83 38.30
N ALA A 27 -5.75 -7.12 38.97
CA ALA A 27 -5.67 -7.71 40.29
C ALA A 27 -4.35 -7.30 40.94
N THR A 28 -4.19 -7.63 42.22
CA THR A 28 -2.89 -7.53 42.88
C THR A 28 -2.01 -8.66 42.33
N LEU A 29 -0.93 -8.31 41.64
CA LEU A 29 -0.06 -9.23 40.91
C LEU A 29 1.37 -9.12 41.44
N SER A 30 2.04 -10.27 41.59
CA SER A 30 3.45 -10.33 41.98
C SER A 30 4.38 -9.91 40.84
N ALA A 31 5.59 -9.50 41.21
CA ALA A 31 6.66 -9.16 40.28
C ALA A 31 6.87 -10.22 39.21
N GLY A 32 7.06 -9.78 37.96
CA GLY A 32 7.33 -10.67 36.82
C GLY A 32 6.11 -11.37 36.22
N TYR A 33 4.92 -11.23 36.82
CA TYR A 33 3.68 -11.74 36.23
C TYR A 33 3.38 -11.03 34.90
N LYS A 34 2.81 -11.76 33.93
CA LYS A 34 2.43 -11.19 32.62
C LYS A 34 0.93 -11.23 32.43
N PHE A 35 0.35 -10.14 31.96
CA PHE A 35 -1.08 -10.06 31.63
C PHE A 35 -1.30 -9.32 30.31
N ASP A 36 -2.44 -9.59 29.66
CA ASP A 36 -2.78 -9.00 28.38
C ASP A 36 -3.56 -7.69 28.55
N ALA A 37 -3.15 -6.66 27.81
CA ALA A 37 -3.80 -5.36 27.75
C ALA A 37 -4.20 -5.03 26.31
N ILE A 38 -5.23 -4.22 26.14
CA ILE A 38 -5.69 -3.76 24.83
C ILE A 38 -5.51 -2.26 24.73
N TYR A 39 -4.75 -1.83 23.72
CA TYR A 39 -4.62 -0.44 23.32
C TYR A 39 -4.88 -0.34 21.82
N ASP A 40 -5.73 0.60 21.41
CA ASP A 40 -6.06 0.83 19.99
C ASP A 40 -6.49 -0.45 19.23
N GLY A 41 -7.30 -1.29 19.89
CA GLY A 41 -7.79 -2.56 19.32
C GLY A 41 -6.75 -3.69 19.23
N GLN A 42 -5.52 -3.45 19.67
CA GLN A 42 -4.43 -4.42 19.65
C GLN A 42 -4.12 -4.95 21.05
N THR A 43 -4.02 -6.27 21.16
CA THR A 43 -3.61 -6.93 22.41
C THR A 43 -2.08 -6.97 22.51
N PHE A 44 -1.53 -6.56 23.64
CA PHE A 44 -0.10 -6.66 23.96
C PHE A 44 0.10 -7.18 25.39
N SER A 45 1.24 -7.81 25.65
CA SER A 45 1.55 -8.43 26.95
C SER A 45 2.36 -7.48 27.82
N VAL A 46 1.84 -7.17 29.01
CA VAL A 46 2.44 -6.31 30.02
C VAL A 46 3.14 -7.18 31.06
N THR A 47 4.38 -6.84 31.42
CA THR A 47 5.12 -7.49 32.52
C THR A 47 5.08 -6.63 33.77
N VAL A 48 4.71 -7.21 34.91
CA VAL A 48 4.61 -6.53 36.20
C VAL A 48 6.01 -6.18 36.73
N PRO A 49 6.24 -4.93 37.20
CA PRO A 49 7.54 -4.48 37.70
C PRO A 49 7.99 -5.24 38.96
N PRO A 50 9.27 -5.17 39.34
CA PRO A 50 9.83 -5.87 40.50
C PRO A 50 9.15 -5.56 41.85
N ALA A 51 8.49 -4.41 41.96
CA ALA A 51 7.74 -4.01 43.15
C ALA A 51 6.37 -4.70 43.29
N GLY A 52 5.92 -5.44 42.27
CA GLY A 52 4.53 -5.90 42.18
C GLY A 52 3.56 -4.74 41.91
N VAL A 53 2.28 -5.05 41.68
CA VAL A 53 1.22 -4.06 41.47
C VAL A 53 -0.03 -4.44 42.25
N THR A 54 -0.79 -3.44 42.73
CA THR A 54 -2.09 -3.64 43.36
C THR A 54 -3.23 -3.50 42.35
N LYS A 55 -4.37 -4.15 42.62
CA LYS A 55 -5.57 -4.01 41.77
C LYS A 55 -5.96 -2.53 41.62
N GLY A 56 -6.16 -2.07 40.37
CA GLY A 56 -6.51 -0.68 40.05
C GLY A 56 -5.31 0.27 39.94
N GLN A 57 -4.08 -0.19 40.25
CA GLN A 57 -2.88 0.60 40.05
C GLN A 57 -2.60 0.78 38.56
N ARG A 58 -2.31 2.02 38.15
CA ARG A 58 -1.92 2.33 36.77
C ARG A 58 -0.43 2.16 36.59
N ILE A 59 -0.04 1.47 35.53
CA ILE A 59 1.35 1.20 35.18
C ILE A 59 1.61 1.79 33.80
N ALA A 60 2.69 2.55 33.69
CA ALA A 60 3.20 3.02 32.42
C ALA A 60 3.99 1.89 31.75
N VAL A 61 3.55 1.47 30.55
CA VAL A 61 4.16 0.36 29.82
C VAL A 61 4.52 0.84 28.41
N PRO A 62 5.72 0.51 27.90
CA PRO A 62 6.03 0.74 26.50
C PRO A 62 5.16 -0.16 25.62
N PHE A 63 4.36 0.47 24.76
CA PHE A 63 3.60 -0.14 23.70
C PHE A 63 4.29 0.10 22.38
N ARG A 64 4.66 -0.99 21.71
CA ARG A 64 5.03 -0.98 20.30
C ARG A 64 3.80 -1.36 19.51
N PRO A 65 3.19 -0.45 18.73
CA PRO A 65 2.17 -0.88 17.80
C PRO A 65 2.78 -1.97 16.92
N LEU A 66 2.13 -3.14 16.86
CA LEU A 66 2.37 -4.06 15.75
C LEU A 66 1.84 -3.31 14.54
N ILE A 67 2.69 -2.50 13.93
CA ILE A 67 2.67 -2.33 12.49
C ILE A 67 2.72 -3.77 12.03
N LEU A 68 1.58 -4.31 11.57
CA LEU A 68 1.49 -5.66 11.03
C LEU A 68 2.55 -5.68 9.92
N THR A 69 3.70 -6.24 10.26
CA THR A 69 4.88 -6.32 9.42
C THR A 69 4.49 -7.22 8.26
N ALA A 70 3.98 -6.62 7.19
CA ALA A 70 4.55 -6.92 5.91
C ALA A 70 6.04 -6.59 6.06
N GLU A 71 6.92 -7.48 5.59
CA GLU A 71 8.38 -7.28 5.57
C GLU A 71 8.74 -5.89 5.03
N ALA A 72 8.71 -4.92 5.92
CA ALA A 72 9.03 -3.52 5.74
C ALA A 72 9.99 -3.24 6.88
N THR A 73 11.20 -2.93 6.47
CA THR A 73 12.27 -2.25 7.20
C THR A 73 11.96 -1.73 8.60
N PRO A 74 12.88 -1.94 9.57
CA PRO A 74 12.81 -1.24 10.84
C PRO A 74 12.89 0.27 10.60
N ILE A 75 11.88 0.98 11.06
CA ILE A 75 11.78 2.44 11.00
C ILE A 75 12.76 3.01 12.02
N ASN A 76 14.00 3.28 11.59
CA ASN A 76 14.92 4.14 12.32
C ASN A 76 14.74 5.58 11.84
N SER A 77 13.72 6.26 12.35
CA SER A 77 13.68 7.72 12.31
C SER A 77 12.71 8.26 13.37
N GLY A 78 13.29 8.90 14.39
CA GLY A 78 12.65 9.27 15.65
C GLY A 78 11.61 10.38 15.60
N ASN A 79 10.74 10.45 14.59
CA ASN A 79 9.69 11.48 14.49
C ASN A 79 8.31 11.00 13.95
N ASN A 80 8.13 9.72 13.60
CA ASN A 80 6.99 9.31 12.77
C ASN A 80 5.76 8.76 13.52
N MET A 81 5.52 9.20 14.76
CA MET A 81 4.21 9.04 15.39
C MET A 81 3.17 10.03 14.84
N SER A 82 3.62 11.06 14.10
CA SER A 82 2.77 12.09 13.49
C SER A 82 2.11 11.70 12.15
N LEU A 83 2.21 10.44 11.71
CA LEU A 83 1.81 9.99 10.36
C LEU A 83 0.51 9.17 10.31
N LEU A 84 -0.09 8.82 11.46
CA LEU A 84 -1.45 8.28 11.48
C LEU A 84 -2.44 9.40 11.15
N GLY A 85 -3.39 9.14 10.27
CA GLY A 85 -4.41 10.11 9.89
C GLY A 85 -4.10 10.98 8.67
N GLN A 86 -2.86 10.95 8.14
CA GLN A 86 -2.46 11.76 6.98
C GLN A 86 -1.64 10.95 5.95
N TRP A 87 -1.64 11.41 4.70
CA TRP A 87 -0.76 10.87 3.66
C TRP A 87 0.70 11.29 3.93
N LYS A 88 1.67 10.38 3.71
CA LYS A 88 3.12 10.66 3.83
C LYS A 88 3.55 11.82 2.95
N ASP A 89 2.86 12.00 1.82
CA ASP A 89 3.08 13.08 0.87
C ASP A 89 1.82 13.32 0.01
N GLY A 90 1.72 14.47 -0.65
CA GLY A 90 0.64 14.79 -1.58
C GLY A 90 0.76 14.05 -2.92
N LEU A 91 -0.30 14.07 -3.74
CA LEU A 91 -0.30 13.41 -5.06
C LEU A 91 0.83 13.93 -5.97
N CYS A 92 1.11 15.24 -5.94
CA CYS A 92 2.17 15.87 -6.72
C CYS A 92 3.58 15.70 -6.13
N GLY A 93 3.74 14.99 -5.00
CA GLY A 93 5.04 14.67 -4.38
C GLY A 93 5.85 13.62 -5.14
N CYS A 94 5.47 13.29 -6.38
CA CYS A 94 5.97 12.14 -7.12
C CYS A 94 7.48 12.19 -7.41
N CYS A 95 8.07 13.38 -7.48
CA CYS A 95 9.50 13.60 -7.75
C CYS A 95 10.37 13.69 -6.48
N LYS A 96 9.84 13.39 -5.28
CA LYS A 96 10.58 13.53 -4.00
C LYS A 96 11.93 12.79 -4.00
N PHE A 97 12.00 11.63 -4.66
CA PHE A 97 13.20 10.79 -4.75
C PHE A 97 13.91 10.92 -6.11
N GLY A 98 13.57 11.94 -6.90
CA GLY A 98 14.09 12.18 -8.25
C GLY A 98 13.19 11.67 -9.38
N CYS A 99 13.30 12.30 -10.55
CA CYS A 99 12.47 12.00 -11.73
C CYS A 99 12.74 10.62 -12.35
N CYS A 100 13.94 10.07 -12.14
CA CYS A 100 14.36 8.76 -12.66
C CYS A 100 14.27 7.64 -11.63
N HIS A 101 13.63 7.89 -10.48
CA HIS A 101 13.52 6.87 -9.45
C HIS A 101 12.64 5.70 -9.94
N ALA A 102 13.07 4.45 -9.67
CA ALA A 102 12.43 3.26 -10.22
C ALA A 102 10.91 3.20 -9.97
N HIS A 103 10.43 3.57 -8.78
CA HIS A 103 8.99 3.63 -8.48
C HIS A 103 8.24 4.67 -9.34
N LEU A 104 8.84 5.82 -9.66
CA LEU A 104 8.23 6.85 -10.49
C LEU A 104 8.21 6.43 -11.95
N CYS A 105 9.32 5.88 -12.45
CA CYS A 105 9.39 5.29 -13.78
C CYS A 105 8.35 4.17 -13.95
N CYS A 106 8.25 3.28 -12.96
CA CYS A 106 7.23 2.23 -12.94
C CYS A 106 5.80 2.82 -12.84
N ALA A 107 5.57 3.93 -12.13
CA ALA A 107 4.26 4.59 -12.07
C ALA A 107 3.84 5.22 -13.41
N TRP A 108 4.79 5.77 -14.17
CA TRP A 108 4.53 6.40 -15.46
C TRP A 108 4.43 5.38 -16.59
N CYS A 109 5.38 4.45 -16.67
CA CYS A 109 5.44 3.47 -17.76
C CYS A 109 4.48 2.29 -17.54
N CYS A 110 4.31 1.84 -16.29
CA CYS A 110 3.59 0.60 -15.96
C CYS A 110 2.75 0.75 -14.67
N PRO A 111 1.81 1.71 -14.58
CA PRO A 111 1.06 2.00 -13.35
C PRO A 111 0.32 0.77 -12.79
N VAL A 112 -0.20 -0.10 -13.66
CA VAL A 112 -0.91 -1.33 -13.26
C VAL A 112 0.04 -2.37 -12.67
N ALA A 113 1.29 -2.44 -13.13
CA ALA A 113 2.28 -3.34 -12.54
C ALA A 113 2.66 -2.85 -11.14
N LEU A 114 2.89 -1.55 -10.97
CA LEU A 114 3.16 -0.95 -9.65
C LEU A 114 1.95 -1.10 -8.72
N MET A 115 0.72 -0.94 -9.22
CA MET A 115 -0.50 -1.27 -8.47
C MET A 115 -0.47 -2.73 -7.97
N GLY A 116 -0.07 -3.69 -8.81
CA GLY A 116 0.12 -5.10 -8.43
C GLY A 116 1.15 -5.30 -7.32
N GLN A 117 2.24 -4.52 -7.33
CA GLN A 117 3.26 -4.54 -6.27
C GLN A 117 2.70 -4.02 -4.95
N VAL A 118 1.98 -2.90 -4.98
CA VAL A 118 1.37 -2.31 -3.78
C VAL A 118 0.25 -3.21 -3.22
N LEU A 119 -0.58 -3.81 -4.08
CA LEU A 119 -1.57 -4.83 -3.65
C LEU A 119 -0.89 -6.00 -2.92
N THR A 120 0.25 -6.45 -3.42
CA THR A 120 1.03 -7.54 -2.79
C THR A 120 1.56 -7.12 -1.41
N ARG A 121 2.08 -5.89 -1.26
CA ARG A 121 2.50 -5.33 0.05
C ARG A 121 1.32 -5.22 1.04
N MET A 122 0.15 -4.83 0.53
CA MET A 122 -1.08 -4.69 1.31
C MET A 122 -1.78 -6.02 1.59
N LYS A 123 -1.20 -7.16 1.18
CA LYS A 123 -1.79 -8.51 1.32
C LYS A 123 -3.20 -8.60 0.69
N MET A 124 -3.39 -7.90 -0.44
CA MET A 124 -4.63 -7.89 -1.20
C MET A 124 -4.51 -8.78 -2.44
N SER A 125 -5.66 -9.22 -2.95
CA SER A 125 -5.78 -9.94 -4.22
C SER A 125 -5.69 -8.98 -5.41
N TRP A 126 -5.46 -9.53 -6.61
CA TRP A 126 -5.47 -8.76 -7.87
C TRP A 126 -6.83 -8.12 -8.22
N LEU A 127 -7.88 -8.43 -7.45
CA LEU A 127 -9.22 -7.83 -7.52
C LEU A 127 -9.46 -6.74 -6.47
N GLY A 128 -8.44 -6.42 -5.66
CA GLY A 128 -8.55 -5.40 -4.61
C GLY A 128 -9.31 -5.84 -3.36
N ASN A 129 -9.55 -7.14 -3.16
CA ASN A 129 -10.11 -7.68 -1.92
C ASN A 129 -8.99 -8.18 -1.00
N ALA A 130 -9.18 -8.14 0.32
CA ALA A 130 -8.26 -8.75 1.29
C ALA A 130 -8.02 -10.24 0.93
N ALA A 131 -6.76 -10.67 0.90
CA ALA A 131 -6.39 -12.02 0.51
C ALA A 131 -6.04 -12.88 1.73
N LYS A 132 -6.34 -14.19 1.65
CA LYS A 132 -5.86 -15.17 2.62
C LYS A 132 -4.32 -15.26 2.59
N GLU A 133 -3.73 -15.72 3.69
CA GLU A 133 -2.31 -15.58 4.05
C GLU A 133 -1.29 -16.10 3.01
N THR A 134 -1.67 -16.96 2.08
CA THR A 134 -0.78 -17.44 0.99
C THR A 134 -1.15 -16.89 -0.38
N ALA A 135 -2.39 -16.43 -0.57
CA ALA A 135 -2.91 -16.06 -1.88
C ALA A 135 -2.29 -14.75 -2.42
N TYR A 136 -1.96 -13.80 -1.54
CA TYR A 136 -1.43 -12.50 -1.93
C TYR A 136 -0.04 -12.59 -2.61
N ARG A 137 0.75 -13.64 -2.31
CA ARG A 137 2.07 -13.86 -2.93
C ARG A 137 1.98 -14.04 -4.44
N THR A 138 0.83 -14.44 -4.94
CA THR A 138 0.56 -14.60 -6.38
C THR A 138 -0.12 -13.39 -7.01
N THR A 139 -0.44 -12.35 -6.23
CA THR A 139 -1.19 -11.17 -6.71
C THR A 139 -0.45 -10.45 -7.83
N PHE A 140 0.81 -10.06 -7.62
CA PHE A 140 1.59 -9.38 -8.66
C PHE A 140 1.64 -10.19 -9.97
N ARG A 141 1.90 -11.51 -9.87
CA ARG A 141 1.94 -12.40 -11.04
C ARG A 141 0.60 -12.45 -11.78
N LYS A 142 -0.52 -12.51 -11.05
CA LYS A 142 -1.86 -12.47 -11.67
C LYS A 142 -2.14 -11.12 -12.32
N THR A 143 -1.75 -10.02 -11.69
CA THR A 143 -1.85 -8.68 -12.29
C THR A 143 -1.02 -8.59 -13.58
N LEU A 144 0.19 -9.15 -13.62
CA LEU A 144 0.99 -9.23 -14.85
C LEU A 144 0.29 -10.03 -15.96
N TYR A 145 -0.33 -11.17 -15.64
CA TYR A 145 -1.11 -11.91 -16.64
C TYR A 145 -2.26 -11.08 -17.20
N VAL A 146 -2.98 -10.33 -16.37
CA VAL A 146 -4.05 -9.43 -16.84
C VAL A 146 -3.51 -8.36 -17.80
N ILE A 147 -2.36 -7.76 -17.47
CA ILE A 147 -1.69 -6.77 -18.34
C ILE A 147 -1.30 -7.40 -19.69
N ILE A 148 -0.64 -8.57 -19.66
CA ILE A 148 -0.18 -9.26 -20.86
C ILE A 148 -1.36 -9.66 -21.75
N ILE A 149 -2.42 -10.22 -21.17
CA ILE A 149 -3.63 -10.60 -21.90
C ILE A 149 -4.27 -9.37 -22.53
N TYR A 150 -4.40 -8.26 -21.81
CA TYR A 150 -4.92 -7.01 -22.36
C TYR A 150 -4.11 -6.52 -23.56
N PHE A 151 -2.78 -6.50 -23.47
CA PHE A 151 -1.93 -6.09 -24.60
C PHE A 151 -2.04 -7.03 -25.80
N ILE A 152 -2.07 -8.35 -25.58
CA ILE A 152 -2.26 -9.32 -26.67
C ILE A 152 -3.61 -9.11 -27.36
N LEU A 153 -4.69 -8.98 -26.59
CA LEU A 153 -6.01 -8.71 -27.15
C LEU A 153 -6.05 -7.34 -27.86
N GLY A 154 -5.36 -6.34 -27.33
CA GLY A 154 -5.22 -5.03 -27.97
C GLY A 154 -4.45 -5.08 -29.30
N LEU A 155 -3.45 -5.95 -29.43
CA LEU A 155 -2.75 -6.17 -30.70
C LEU A 155 -3.62 -6.91 -31.72
N ILE A 156 -4.45 -7.86 -31.26
CA ILE A 156 -5.33 -8.65 -32.13
C ILE A 156 -6.53 -7.83 -32.62
N PHE A 157 -7.16 -7.08 -31.72
CA PHE A 157 -8.41 -6.35 -32.01
C PHE A 157 -8.21 -4.85 -32.25
N GLY A 158 -7.01 -4.33 -32.00
CA GLY A 158 -6.68 -2.92 -32.22
C GLY A 158 -6.79 -2.55 -33.70
N PRO A 159 -7.14 -1.29 -34.01
CA PRO A 159 -7.08 -0.83 -35.38
C PRO A 159 -5.63 -0.91 -35.89
N PRO A 160 -5.40 -1.34 -37.14
CA PRO A 160 -4.07 -1.27 -37.73
C PRO A 160 -3.58 0.18 -37.75
N ALA A 161 -2.25 0.36 -37.72
CA ALA A 161 -1.65 1.68 -37.84
C ALA A 161 -2.09 2.34 -39.16
N PRO A 162 -2.30 3.66 -39.19
CA PRO A 162 -2.58 4.33 -40.44
C PRO A 162 -1.33 4.30 -41.33
N ASP A 163 -1.53 4.03 -42.62
CA ASP A 163 -0.46 4.07 -43.61
C ASP A 163 -0.34 5.47 -44.21
N TRP A 164 0.91 5.94 -44.36
CA TRP A 164 1.22 7.21 -45.02
C TRP A 164 1.76 6.91 -46.41
N VAL A 165 0.98 7.28 -47.44
CA VAL A 165 1.36 7.05 -48.84
C VAL A 165 1.61 8.38 -49.52
N LEU A 166 2.69 8.46 -50.30
CA LEU A 166 3.01 9.64 -51.10
C LEU A 166 2.16 9.61 -52.38
N VAL A 167 1.23 10.57 -52.51
CA VAL A 167 0.39 10.76 -53.69
C VAL A 167 0.62 12.17 -54.19
N ASP A 168 1.08 12.31 -55.43
CA ASP A 168 1.36 13.61 -56.08
C ASP A 168 2.28 14.55 -55.28
N GLY A 169 3.24 13.99 -54.54
CA GLY A 169 4.19 14.74 -53.73
C GLY A 169 3.70 15.12 -52.32
N GLU A 170 2.50 14.70 -51.94
CA GLU A 170 1.92 14.91 -50.62
C GLU A 170 1.74 13.58 -49.86
N TYR A 171 2.03 13.57 -48.56
CA TYR A 171 1.79 12.41 -47.70
C TYR A 171 0.32 12.38 -47.29
N VAL A 172 -0.44 11.46 -47.88
CA VAL A 172 -1.85 11.25 -47.55
C VAL A 172 -1.98 10.08 -46.57
N ASN A 173 -2.78 10.30 -45.53
CA ASN A 173 -3.12 9.27 -44.56
C ASN A 173 -4.21 8.35 -45.13
N VAL A 174 -3.84 7.10 -45.43
CA VAL A 174 -4.79 6.06 -45.85
C VAL A 174 -5.15 5.24 -44.62
N SER A 175 -6.26 5.60 -43.99
CA SER A 175 -6.81 4.84 -42.87
C SER A 175 -7.61 3.64 -43.41
N PRO A 176 -7.21 2.40 -43.09
CA PRO A 176 -7.94 1.22 -43.53
C PRO A 176 -9.36 1.20 -42.93
N ARG A 177 -10.32 0.65 -43.69
CA ARG A 177 -11.70 0.54 -43.25
C ARG A 177 -11.83 -0.53 -42.17
N ILE A 178 -11.98 -0.10 -40.92
CA ILE A 178 -12.13 -1.01 -39.78
C ILE A 178 -13.57 -1.55 -39.71
N PRO A 179 -13.77 -2.87 -39.62
CA PRO A 179 -15.10 -3.44 -39.38
C PRO A 179 -15.71 -2.92 -38.07
N LEU A 180 -17.01 -2.62 -38.07
CA LEU A 180 -17.71 -2.09 -36.89
C LEU A 180 -17.55 -2.98 -35.65
N TRP A 181 -17.59 -4.31 -35.83
CA TRP A 181 -17.43 -5.25 -34.73
C TRP A 181 -16.04 -5.15 -34.06
N GLN A 182 -14.98 -4.95 -34.85
CA GLN A 182 -13.62 -4.83 -34.33
C GLN A 182 -13.47 -3.54 -33.52
N PHE A 183 -14.04 -2.43 -34.02
CA PHE A 183 -14.10 -1.18 -33.27
C PHE A 183 -14.84 -1.37 -31.93
N ILE A 184 -16.03 -1.98 -31.93
CA ILE A 184 -16.82 -2.23 -30.72
C ILE A 184 -16.05 -3.10 -29.73
N VAL A 185 -15.41 -4.18 -30.19
CA VAL A 185 -14.62 -5.08 -29.32
C VAL A 185 -13.44 -4.33 -28.70
N ASN A 186 -12.67 -3.58 -29.50
CA ASN A 186 -11.54 -2.80 -28.99
C ASN A 186 -11.99 -1.74 -27.96
N GLN A 187 -13.07 -1.00 -28.23
CA GLN A 187 -13.61 -0.03 -27.27
C GLN A 187 -14.09 -0.70 -25.99
N SER A 188 -14.79 -1.83 -26.10
CA SER A 188 -15.27 -2.59 -24.95
C SER A 188 -14.12 -3.12 -24.09
N LEU A 189 -13.04 -3.62 -24.73
CA LEU A 189 -11.84 -4.08 -24.04
C LEU A 189 -11.16 -2.94 -23.27
N ASN A 190 -10.98 -1.78 -23.91
CA ASN A 190 -10.40 -0.60 -23.27
C ASN A 190 -11.25 -0.10 -22.09
N LEU A 191 -12.57 -0.03 -22.26
CA LEU A 191 -13.50 0.34 -21.20
C LEU A 191 -13.44 -0.65 -20.03
N ALA A 192 -13.49 -1.96 -20.30
CA ALA A 192 -13.43 -2.99 -19.28
C ALA A 192 -12.11 -2.95 -18.49
N PHE A 193 -10.98 -2.77 -19.19
CA PHE A 193 -9.67 -2.65 -18.56
C PHE A 193 -9.56 -1.37 -17.72
N GLY A 194 -10.05 -0.24 -18.24
CA GLY A 194 -10.11 1.03 -17.52
C GLY A 194 -10.96 0.93 -16.23
N LEU A 195 -12.14 0.31 -16.32
CA LEU A 195 -13.00 0.05 -15.15
C LEU A 195 -12.32 -0.88 -14.15
N TYR A 196 -11.63 -1.92 -14.62
CA TYR A 196 -10.85 -2.80 -13.75
C TYR A 196 -9.79 -2.02 -12.96
N VAL A 197 -8.97 -1.21 -13.64
CA VAL A 197 -7.93 -0.39 -12.98
C VAL A 197 -8.57 0.59 -11.99
N LEU A 198 -9.63 1.29 -12.39
CA LEU A 198 -10.33 2.25 -11.54
C LEU A 198 -10.86 1.60 -10.26
N ILE A 199 -11.58 0.49 -10.38
CA ILE A 199 -12.19 -0.22 -9.24
C ILE A 199 -11.11 -0.73 -8.30
N VAL A 200 -10.08 -1.41 -8.83
CA VAL A 200 -9.02 -2.00 -8.00
C VAL A 200 -8.18 -0.92 -7.32
N LEU A 201 -7.85 0.16 -8.01
CA LEU A 201 -7.07 1.26 -7.42
C LEU A 201 -7.87 2.01 -6.36
N THR A 202 -9.18 2.22 -6.57
CA THR A 202 -10.07 2.82 -5.57
C THR A 202 -10.13 1.96 -4.31
N LYS A 203 -10.31 0.64 -4.47
CA LYS A 203 -10.29 -0.30 -3.33
C LYS A 203 -8.95 -0.31 -2.61
N LEU A 204 -7.85 -0.33 -3.35
CA LEU A 204 -6.51 -0.28 -2.78
C LEU A 204 -6.30 1.00 -1.96
N ARG A 205 -6.72 2.15 -2.50
CA ARG A 205 -6.61 3.44 -1.81
C ARG A 205 -7.47 3.48 -0.56
N ALA A 206 -8.71 2.98 -0.61
CA ALA A 206 -9.57 2.85 0.56
C ALA A 206 -8.95 1.95 1.64
N ALA A 207 -8.39 0.80 1.25
CA ALA A 207 -7.73 -0.13 2.18
C ALA A 207 -6.48 0.48 2.82
N VAL A 208 -5.69 1.26 2.07
CA VAL A 208 -4.57 2.02 2.63
C VAL A 208 -5.09 3.05 3.63
N ARG A 209 -6.12 3.82 3.28
CA ARG A 209 -6.67 4.82 4.18
C ARG A 209 -7.21 4.24 5.47
N GLU A 210 -7.94 3.13 5.40
CA GLU A 210 -8.43 2.40 6.58
C GLU A 210 -7.26 1.92 7.44
N ARG A 211 -6.20 1.36 6.82
CA ARG A 211 -5.02 0.84 7.54
C ARG A 211 -4.20 1.92 8.25
N TYR A 212 -4.15 3.13 7.72
CA TYR A 212 -3.40 4.26 8.29
C TYR A 212 -4.31 5.33 8.93
N SER A 213 -5.59 5.01 9.14
CA SER A 213 -6.61 5.91 9.71
C SER A 213 -6.78 7.27 8.98
N ILE A 214 -6.50 7.31 7.67
CA ILE A 214 -6.50 8.54 6.86
C ILE A 214 -7.93 8.96 6.47
N HIS A 215 -8.31 10.19 6.81
CA HIS A 215 -9.61 10.78 6.47
C HIS A 215 -9.82 10.95 4.96
N GLY A 216 -11.09 10.93 4.53
CA GLY A 216 -11.50 11.07 3.13
C GLY A 216 -12.75 10.24 2.78
N SER A 217 -13.11 10.21 1.50
CA SER A 217 -14.31 9.51 1.00
C SER A 217 -14.00 8.56 -0.16
N CYS A 218 -14.89 7.58 -0.36
CA CYS A 218 -14.84 6.69 -1.52
C CYS A 218 -14.89 7.47 -2.86
N CYS A 219 -15.67 8.56 -2.91
CA CYS A 219 -15.74 9.44 -4.08
C CYS A 219 -14.40 10.11 -4.38
N GLY A 220 -13.71 10.60 -3.34
CA GLY A 220 -12.37 11.18 -3.49
C GLY A 220 -11.35 10.15 -3.99
N ASP A 221 -11.44 8.91 -3.50
CA ASP A 221 -10.56 7.83 -3.92
C ASP A 221 -10.79 7.41 -5.38
N CYS A 222 -12.05 7.38 -5.83
CA CYS A 222 -12.42 7.16 -7.22
C CYS A 222 -11.93 8.29 -8.13
N CYS A 223 -12.15 9.56 -7.75
CA CYS A 223 -11.70 10.71 -8.53
C CYS A 223 -10.18 10.74 -8.69
N CYS A 224 -9.43 10.54 -7.60
CA CYS A 224 -7.96 10.49 -7.68
C CYS A 224 -7.47 9.36 -8.59
N SER A 225 -8.10 8.19 -8.50
CA SER A 225 -7.76 7.02 -9.30
C SER A 225 -8.07 7.22 -10.78
N LEU A 226 -9.16 7.94 -11.12
CA LEU A 226 -9.60 8.22 -12.48
C LEU A 226 -8.73 9.29 -13.16
N TRP A 227 -8.54 10.44 -12.51
CA TRP A 227 -7.90 11.60 -13.13
C TRP A 227 -6.37 11.59 -13.02
N CYS A 228 -5.83 10.85 -12.05
CA CYS A 228 -4.41 10.89 -11.70
C CYS A 228 -3.90 9.49 -11.33
N THR A 229 -4.15 8.49 -12.19
CA THR A 229 -3.82 7.08 -11.91
C THR A 229 -2.35 6.88 -11.53
N CYS A 230 -1.41 7.42 -12.32
CA CYS A 230 0.03 7.27 -12.07
C CYS A 230 0.45 7.92 -10.74
N LEU A 231 -0.01 9.14 -10.45
CA LEU A 231 0.30 9.85 -9.21
C LEU A 231 -0.30 9.15 -7.98
N THR A 232 -1.54 8.66 -8.11
CA THR A 232 -2.22 7.92 -7.05
C THR A 232 -1.47 6.64 -6.72
N VAL A 233 -1.09 5.85 -7.72
CA VAL A 233 -0.27 4.65 -7.53
C VAL A 233 1.09 4.98 -6.92
N ALA A 234 1.74 6.06 -7.34
CA ALA A 234 3.04 6.47 -6.81
C ALA A 234 2.94 6.89 -5.33
N GLN A 235 1.91 7.66 -4.97
CA GLN A 235 1.61 8.03 -3.58
C GLN A 235 1.38 6.78 -2.73
N LEU A 236 0.57 5.83 -3.20
CA LEU A 236 0.33 4.57 -2.49
C LEU A 236 1.61 3.73 -2.33
N ALA A 237 2.49 3.74 -3.34
CA ALA A 237 3.77 3.05 -3.28
C ALA A 237 4.73 3.66 -2.23
N ARG A 238 4.70 4.99 -2.03
CA ARG A 238 5.49 5.68 -0.99
C ARG A 238 4.85 5.59 0.39
N GLN A 239 3.53 5.48 0.47
CA GLN A 239 2.84 5.25 1.74
C GLN A 239 3.15 3.86 2.30
N THR A 240 3.30 2.87 1.42
CA THR A 240 3.45 1.45 1.80
C THR A 240 4.89 0.95 1.87
N ALA A 241 5.88 1.82 1.61
CA ALA A 241 7.30 1.48 1.70
C ALA A 241 8.14 2.69 2.10
N ASP A 242 9.30 2.44 2.70
CA ASP A 242 10.25 3.50 3.04
C ASP A 242 11.46 3.50 2.11
N TYR A 243 11.40 4.33 1.07
CA TYR A 243 12.47 4.40 0.06
C TYR A 243 13.75 5.09 0.54
N ASP A 244 13.73 5.71 1.71
CA ASP A 244 14.94 6.22 2.37
C ASP A 244 15.81 5.08 2.94
N VAL A 245 15.19 3.93 3.26
CA VAL A 245 15.87 2.77 3.86
C VAL A 245 15.99 1.60 2.88
N GLN A 246 14.99 1.41 2.02
CA GLN A 246 14.91 0.27 1.12
C GLN A 246 14.90 0.72 -0.34
N GLY A 247 15.82 0.17 -1.14
CA GLY A 247 15.86 0.43 -2.58
C GLY A 247 14.58 -0.02 -3.28
N ALA A 248 14.17 0.73 -4.32
CA ALA A 248 13.08 0.35 -5.20
C ALA A 248 13.58 -0.50 -6.36
N LYS A 249 12.90 -1.61 -6.63
CA LYS A 249 13.22 -2.48 -7.77
C LYS A 249 11.99 -2.73 -8.61
N CYS A 250 12.06 -2.39 -9.90
CA CYS A 250 10.97 -2.71 -10.83
C CYS A 250 10.89 -4.23 -11.07
N CYS A 251 9.70 -4.70 -11.47
CA CYS A 251 9.45 -6.09 -11.88
C CYS A 251 9.63 -7.19 -10.81
N THR A 252 9.68 -6.86 -9.52
CA THR A 252 9.60 -7.84 -8.43
C THR A 252 8.19 -7.89 -7.84
N GLY A 253 7.87 -8.95 -7.08
CA GLY A 253 6.54 -9.14 -6.49
C GLY A 253 6.08 -8.01 -5.58
N THR A 254 7.01 -7.41 -4.82
CA THR A 254 6.74 -6.29 -3.92
C THR A 254 7.33 -4.98 -4.41
N GLY A 255 8.17 -4.96 -5.44
CA GLY A 255 8.81 -3.73 -5.92
C GLY A 255 9.94 -3.19 -5.02
N LEU A 256 10.43 -4.00 -4.08
CA LEU A 256 11.42 -3.61 -3.07
C LEU A 256 12.66 -4.51 -3.17
N GLU A 257 13.83 -3.95 -2.84
CA GLU A 257 15.06 -4.72 -2.70
C GLU A 257 15.11 -5.49 -1.37
N PRO A 258 15.68 -6.71 -1.33
CA PRO A 258 15.92 -7.40 -0.08
C PRO A 258 16.80 -6.53 0.82
N LEU A 259 16.44 -6.43 2.10
CA LEU A 259 17.26 -5.69 3.03
C LEU A 259 18.61 -6.37 3.21
N PRO A 260 19.70 -5.60 3.36
CA PRO A 260 20.97 -6.18 3.73
C PRO A 260 20.81 -6.92 5.07
N PRO A 261 21.45 -8.08 5.26
CA PRO A 261 21.40 -8.79 6.52
C PRO A 261 21.88 -7.86 7.63
N VAL A 262 21.07 -7.72 8.68
CA VAL A 262 21.44 -6.96 9.87
C VAL A 262 22.68 -7.64 10.45
N LEU A 263 23.83 -6.98 10.37
CA LEU A 263 25.02 -7.39 11.11
C LEU A 263 24.68 -7.22 12.59
N THR A 264 24.31 -8.31 13.25
CA THR A 264 24.26 -8.37 14.70
C THR A 264 25.71 -8.27 15.19
N VAL A 265 26.11 -7.07 15.59
CA VAL A 265 27.36 -6.81 16.33
C VAL A 265 27.10 -7.09 17.80
#